data_AF-A0A436AYD0-F1
#
_entry.id   AF-A0A436AYD0-F1
#
_cell.length_a   1.000
_cell.length_b   1.000
_cell.length_c   1.000
_cell.angle_alpha   90.00
_cell.angle_beta   90.00
_cell.angle_gamma   90.00
#
_symmetry.space_group_name_H-M   'P 1'
#
loop_
_entity.id
_entity.type
_entity.pdbx_description
1 polymer ?
#
loop_
_entity_poly.entity_id
_entity_poly.type
_entity_poly.pdbx_seq_one_letter_code
_entity_poly.pdbx_strand_id
1 'polypeptide(L)' 'AELQALRDDQATLSRREREVMALVTSGLMNKQVGFQLGISEITVKAHRGRMMQKMKAGSLAELVNMSAKLGSASAVKA' A
#
# COMPACT_ATOMS: atom_id res chain seq x y z
N ALA A 1 6.18 5.00 19.09
CA ALA A 1 5.39 6.11 18.52
C ALA A 1 5.27 5.99 17.01
N GLU A 2 6.38 5.98 16.26
CA GLU A 2 6.37 5.94 14.77
C GLU A 2 5.59 4.74 14.19
N LEU A 3 5.79 3.52 14.70
CA LEU A 3 5.08 2.33 14.19
C LEU A 3 3.56 2.39 14.46
N GLN A 4 3.13 3.06 15.54
CA GLN A 4 1.70 3.20 15.83
C GLN A 4 1.05 4.16 14.85
N ALA A 5 1.67 5.32 14.62
CA ALA A 5 1.20 6.28 13.62
C ALA A 5 1.11 5.65 12.22
N LEU A 6 2.09 4.80 11.85
CA LEU A 6 2.05 4.08 10.58
C LEU A 6 0.89 3.07 10.50
N ARG A 7 0.56 2.40 11.60
CA ARG A 7 -0.62 1.52 11.67
C ARG A 7 -1.92 2.28 11.60
N ASP A 8 -1.99 3.45 12.25
CA ASP A 8 -3.16 4.30 12.22
C ASP A 8 -3.41 4.82 10.80
N ASP A 9 -2.36 5.28 10.11
CA ASP A 9 -2.43 5.66 8.68
C ASP A 9 -2.86 4.47 7.80
N GLN A 10 -2.29 3.27 8.02
CA GLN A 10 -2.69 2.05 7.31
C GLN A 10 -4.17 1.69 7.55
N ALA A 11 -4.69 1.92 8.75
CA ALA A 11 -6.09 1.64 9.10
C ALA A 11 -7.08 2.55 8.35
N THR A 12 -6.65 3.73 7.89
CA THR A 12 -7.48 4.64 7.07
C THR A 12 -7.62 4.19 5.61
N LEU A 13 -6.83 3.19 5.17
CA LEU A 13 -6.90 2.67 3.83
C LEU A 13 -8.18 1.88 3.61
N SER A 14 -8.90 2.20 2.54
CA SER A 14 -9.99 1.39 2.04
C SER A 14 -9.51 -0.01 1.68
N ARG A 15 -10.44 -0.96 1.59
CA ARG A 15 -10.15 -2.33 1.12
C ARG A 15 -9.34 -2.32 -0.18
N ARG A 16 -9.72 -1.46 -1.12
CA ARG A 16 -9.09 -1.39 -2.44
C ARG A 16 -7.70 -0.76 -2.42
N GLU A 17 -7.49 0.25 -1.59
CA GLU A 17 -6.16 0.84 -1.39
C GLU A 17 -5.20 -0.17 -0.76
N ARG A 18 -5.66 -1.02 0.18
CA ARG A 18 -4.84 -2.09 0.76
C ARG A 18 -4.46 -3.17 -0.25
N GLU A 19 -5.40 -3.61 -1.10
CA GLU A 19 -5.11 -4.54 -2.19
C GLU A 19 -4.07 -3.96 -3.16
N VAL A 20 -4.26 -2.70 -3.57
CA VAL A 20 -3.29 -2.01 -4.45
C VAL A 20 -1.92 -1.90 -3.76
N MET A 21 -1.87 -1.51 -2.47
CA MET A 21 -0.63 -1.42 -1.70
C MET A 21 0.16 -2.72 -1.68
N ALA A 22 -0.51 -3.85 -1.40
CA ALA A 22 0.12 -5.16 -1.35
C ALA A 22 0.76 -5.56 -2.70
N LEU A 23 0.06 -5.27 -3.80
CA LEU A 23 0.54 -5.63 -5.14
C LEU A 23 1.65 -4.69 -5.64
N VAL A 24 1.55 -3.37 -5.43
CA VAL A 24 2.62 -2.46 -5.87
C VAL A 24 3.88 -2.60 -5.03
N THR A 25 3.76 -2.91 -3.73
CA THR A 25 4.93 -3.12 -2.85
C THR A 25 5.60 -4.48 -3.07
N SER A 26 4.93 -5.43 -3.72
CA SER A 26 5.54 -6.67 -4.24
C SER A 26 6.16 -6.51 -5.63
N GLY A 27 6.19 -5.29 -6.18
CA GLY A 27 6.90 -4.96 -7.42
C GLY A 27 6.04 -5.02 -8.68
N LEU A 28 4.72 -5.20 -8.57
CA LEU A 28 3.86 -5.22 -9.76
C LEU A 28 3.65 -3.82 -10.34
N MET A 29 3.65 -3.76 -11.67
CA MET A 29 3.31 -2.54 -12.41
C MET A 29 1.81 -2.26 -12.35
N ASN A 30 1.40 -0.99 -12.45
CA ASN A 30 -0.01 -0.59 -12.42
C ASN A 30 -0.90 -1.39 -13.40
N LYS A 31 -0.38 -1.73 -14.57
CA LYS A 31 -1.08 -2.55 -15.58
C LYS A 31 -1.33 -3.99 -15.09
N GLN A 32 -0.34 -4.60 -14.43
CA GLN A 32 -0.46 -5.95 -13.85
C GLN A 32 -1.41 -5.94 -12.65
N VAL A 33 -1.33 -4.92 -11.80
CA VAL A 33 -2.27 -4.71 -10.69
C VAL A 33 -3.71 -4.59 -11.21
N GLY A 34 -3.91 -3.80 -12.28
CA GLY A 34 -5.22 -3.64 -12.89
C GLY A 34 -5.79 -4.96 -13.39
N PHE A 35 -4.96 -5.75 -14.08
CA PHE A 35 -5.32 -7.09 -14.52
C PHE A 35 -5.71 -8.01 -13.35
N GLN A 36 -4.88 -8.11 -12.30
CA GLN A 36 -5.17 -8.96 -11.14
C GLN A 36 -6.42 -8.56 -10.38
N LEU A 37 -6.69 -7.26 -10.32
CA LEU A 37 -7.80 -6.70 -9.57
C LEU A 37 -9.08 -6.55 -10.40
N GLY A 38 -9.04 -6.79 -11.72
CA GLY A 38 -10.18 -6.61 -12.62
C GLY A 38 -10.61 -5.15 -12.80
N ILE A 39 -9.65 -4.21 -12.77
CA ILE A 39 -9.89 -2.77 -12.96
C ILE A 39 -8.88 -2.15 -13.95
N SER A 40 -9.20 -0.97 -14.47
CA SER A 40 -8.30 -0.28 -15.40
C SER A 40 -7.01 0.21 -14.71
N GLU A 41 -5.93 0.34 -15.47
CA GLU A 41 -4.67 0.95 -14.99
C GLU A 41 -4.90 2.37 -14.43
N ILE A 42 -5.79 3.14 -15.04
CA ILE A 42 -6.14 4.50 -14.60
C ILE A 42 -6.81 4.45 -13.23
N THR A 43 -7.69 3.47 -12.99
CA THR A 43 -8.32 3.23 -11.68
C THR A 43 -7.27 2.84 -10.63
N VAL A 44 -6.28 2.02 -10.99
CA VAL A 44 -5.15 1.70 -10.10
C VAL A 44 -4.37 2.96 -9.74
N LYS A 45 -4.06 3.83 -10.71
CA LYS A 45 -3.38 5.12 -10.45
C LYS A 45 -4.17 5.99 -9.48
N ALA A 46 -5.49 6.04 -9.60
CA ALA A 46 -6.35 6.79 -8.67
C ALA A 46 -6.29 6.23 -7.24
N HIS A 47 -6.41 4.90 -7.08
CA HIS A 47 -6.24 4.27 -5.77
C HIS A 47 -4.85 4.48 -5.20
N ARG A 48 -3.80 4.34 -6.03
CA ARG A 48 -2.41 4.57 -5.63
C ARG A 48 -2.21 6.01 -5.15
N GLY A 49 -2.75 7.01 -5.84
CA GLY A 49 -2.65 8.41 -5.42
C GLY A 49 -3.25 8.66 -4.04
N ARG A 50 -4.48 8.18 -3.79
CA ARG A 50 -5.15 8.31 -2.49
C ARG A 50 -4.44 7.55 -1.38
N MET A 51 -4.00 6.33 -1.67
CA MET A 51 -3.21 5.50 -0.76
C MET A 51 -1.89 6.18 -0.38
N MET A 52 -1.15 6.74 -1.34
CA MET A 52 0.11 7.45 -1.08
C MET A 52 -0.12 8.68 -0.18
N GLN A 53 -1.20 9.43 -0.39
CA GLN A 53 -1.56 10.56 0.48
C GLN A 53 -1.89 10.10 1.90
N LYS A 54 -2.70 9.04 2.07
CA LYS A 54 -3.06 8.49 3.39
C LYS A 54 -1.88 7.92 4.14
N MET A 55 -0.98 7.22 3.43
CA MET A 55 0.26 6.67 3.99
C MET A 55 1.36 7.74 4.17
N LYS A 56 1.12 8.97 3.72
CA LYS A 56 2.11 10.07 3.69
C LYS A 56 3.42 9.68 3.00
N ALA A 57 3.34 8.81 2.00
CA ALA A 57 4.49 8.33 1.23
C ALA A 57 4.75 9.27 0.04
N GLY A 58 5.95 9.85 -0.03
CA GLY A 58 6.40 10.67 -1.15
C GLY A 58 6.91 9.85 -2.34
N SER A 59 7.26 8.58 -2.13
CA SER A 59 7.76 7.70 -3.20
C SER A 59 7.32 6.24 -3.04
N LEU A 60 7.42 5.46 -4.12
CA LEU A 60 7.16 4.01 -4.06
C LEU A 60 8.16 3.31 -3.14
N ALA A 61 9.44 3.71 -3.16
CA ALA A 61 10.47 3.14 -2.30
C ALA A 61 10.16 3.37 -0.82
N GLU A 62 9.69 4.56 -0.47
CA GLU A 62 9.23 4.88 0.88
C GLU A 62 8.02 4.02 1.29
N LEU A 63 7.03 3.86 0.40
CA LEU A 63 5.88 2.98 0.64
C LEU A 63 6.30 1.51 0.86
N VAL A 64 7.29 1.01 0.10
CA VAL A 64 7.85 -0.34 0.27
C VAL A 64 8.49 -0.48 1.66
N ASN A 65 9.29 0.49 2.09
CA ASN A 65 9.90 0.50 3.42
C ASN A 65 8.84 0.53 4.53
N MET A 66 7.80 1.36 4.37
CA MET A 66 6.65 1.40 5.28
C MET A 66 5.92 0.05 5.35
N SER A 67 5.64 -0.57 4.20
CA SER A 67 5.01 -1.89 4.10
C SER A 67 5.84 -2.97 4.82
N ALA A 68 7.15 -2.95 4.64
CA ALA A 68 8.06 -3.87 5.32
C ALA A 68 8.06 -3.68 6.85
N LYS A 69 8.03 -2.43 7.35
CA LYS A 69 7.88 -2.13 8.79
C LYS A 69 6.55 -2.66 9.36
N LEU A 70 5.46 -2.58 8.58
CA LEU A 70 4.15 -3.09 8.97
C LEU A 70 4.09 -4.62 8.98
N GLY A 71 4.67 -5.27 7.96
CA GLY A 71 4.69 -6.73 7.81
C GLY A 71 5.63 -7.45 8.78
N SER A 72 6.81 -6.88 9.05
CA SER A 72 7.77 -7.44 10.03
C SER A 72 7.18 -7.51 11.44
N ALA A 73 6.33 -6.56 11.81
CA ALA A 73 5.67 -6.58 13.11
C ALA A 73 4.49 -7.57 13.20
N SER A 74 4.02 -8.12 12.07
CA SER A 74 3.04 -9.21 12.03
C SER A 74 3.72 -10.59 12.16
N ALA A 75 5.00 -10.71 11.82
CA ALA A 75 5.75 -11.97 11.91
C ALA A 75 6.22 -12.30 13.35
N VAL A 76 6.19 -11.35 14.28
CA VAL A 76 6.63 -11.52 15.68
C VAL A 76 5.47 -11.88 16.64
N LYS A 77 4.27 -12.12 16.11
CA LYS A 77 3.07 -12.47 16.91
C LYS A 77 2.52 -13.89 16.65
N ALA A 78 3.31 -14.77 16.03
CA ALA A 78 3.00 -16.19 15.94
C ALA A 78 3.83 -16.98 16.96
#